data_AF-A0A151HPU6-F1
#
_entry.id   AF-A0A151HPU6-F1
#
_cell.length_a   1.000
_cell.length_b   1.000
_cell.length_c   1.000
_cell.angle_alpha   90.00
_cell.angle_beta   90.00
_cell.angle_gamma   90.00
#
_symmetry.space_group_name_H-M   'P 1'
#
loop_
_entity.id
_entity.type
_entity.pdbx_description
1 polymer ?
#
loop_
_entity_poly.entity_id
_entity_poly.type
_entity_poly.pdbx_seq_one_letter_code
_entity_poly.pdbx_strand_id
1 'polypeptide(L)'
;MALNLSSTLLHWHYKTWQRNTAGYLRTFMRNKLPNNEMIGYVINDKHPKSIRVACDRFMYVMRYKKTFRYTKKVWAHDEESEARLGDVVRIQPLGYRIGPWKNYVLVRVLHKEPRD
;
A
#
# COMPACT_ATOMS: atom_id res chain seq x y z
N MET A 1 18.47 20.10 -33.47
CA MET A 1 17.78 20.65 -32.28
C MET A 1 16.82 19.59 -31.77
N ALA A 2 17.24 18.80 -30.78
CA ALA A 2 16.37 17.82 -30.14
C ALA A 2 15.44 18.57 -29.20
N LEU A 3 14.14 18.42 -29.39
CA LEU A 3 13.13 18.97 -28.49
C LEU A 3 13.28 18.22 -27.15
N ASN A 4 13.92 18.87 -26.18
CA ASN A 4 13.86 18.51 -24.78
C ASN A 4 12.39 18.65 -24.35
N LEU A 5 11.65 17.55 -24.41
CA LEU A 5 10.35 17.44 -23.76
C LEU A 5 10.64 17.50 -22.26
N SER A 6 10.57 18.70 -21.68
CA SER A 6 10.61 18.88 -20.24
C SER A 6 9.56 17.98 -19.60
N SER A 7 9.95 17.27 -18.54
CA SER A 7 9.16 16.31 -17.76
C SER A 7 7.97 16.94 -17.00
N THR A 8 7.43 18.05 -17.51
CA THR A 8 6.52 18.95 -16.80
C THR A 8 5.07 18.88 -17.30
N LEU A 9 4.72 17.92 -18.17
CA LEU A 9 3.35 17.72 -18.67
C LEU A 9 2.72 16.37 -18.30
N LEU A 10 3.11 15.79 -17.15
CA LEU A 10 2.45 14.62 -16.55
C LEU A 10 2.08 14.83 -15.07
N HIS A 11 1.90 16.08 -14.63
CA HIS A 11 2.01 16.41 -13.20
C HIS A 11 0.72 16.71 -12.42
N TRP A 12 -0.49 16.48 -12.95
CA TRP A 12 -1.73 16.73 -12.17
C TRP A 12 -2.81 15.66 -12.33
N HIS A 13 -2.42 14.40 -12.25
CA HIS A 13 -3.43 13.36 -12.09
C HIS A 13 -2.95 12.29 -11.12
N TYR A 14 -3.44 12.37 -9.88
CA TYR A 14 -3.44 11.29 -8.88
C TYR A 14 -3.84 9.91 -9.46
N LYS A 15 -4.55 9.91 -10.60
CA LYS A 15 -4.98 8.73 -11.37
C LYS A 15 -3.94 8.14 -12.35
N THR A 16 -2.85 8.82 -12.73
CA THR A 16 -1.76 8.22 -13.55
C THR A 16 -0.74 7.49 -12.66
N TRP A 17 -0.44 8.01 -11.47
CA TRP A 17 0.33 7.29 -10.44
C TRP A 17 -0.38 6.00 -9.97
N GLN A 18 -1.71 6.05 -9.80
CA GLN A 18 -2.50 4.84 -9.53
C GLN A 18 -2.49 3.80 -10.67
N ARG A 19 -2.19 4.19 -11.91
CA ARG A 19 -2.21 3.30 -13.08
C ARG A 19 -0.89 2.58 -13.31
N ASN A 20 0.26 3.21 -13.03
CA ASN A 20 1.57 2.65 -13.39
C ASN A 20 2.17 1.74 -12.32
N THR A 21 1.92 1.97 -11.03
CA THR A 21 2.51 1.14 -9.95
C THR A 21 1.46 0.31 -9.18
N ALA A 22 0.23 0.81 -9.05
CA ALA A 22 -0.82 0.19 -8.24
C ALA A 22 -1.92 -0.55 -9.04
N GLY A 23 -1.88 -0.48 -10.37
CA GLY A 23 -2.95 -0.96 -11.24
C GLY A 23 -2.94 -2.47 -11.49
N TYR A 24 -1.76 -3.09 -11.57
CA TYR A 24 -1.62 -4.47 -12.06
C TYR A 24 -1.51 -5.53 -10.93
N LEU A 25 -1.26 -5.12 -9.69
CA LEU A 25 -1.40 -5.98 -8.49
C LEU A 25 -2.80 -5.89 -7.86
N ARG A 26 -3.79 -5.34 -8.59
CA ARG A 26 -5.21 -5.43 -8.24
C ARG A 26 -5.76 -6.78 -8.65
N THR A 27 -5.23 -7.86 -8.09
CA THR A 27 -5.80 -9.17 -8.39
C THR A 27 -7.14 -9.26 -7.64
N PHE A 28 -8.23 -9.35 -8.41
CA PHE A 28 -9.60 -9.66 -7.96
C PHE A 28 -9.73 -11.05 -7.29
N MET A 29 -8.61 -11.63 -6.86
CA MET A 29 -8.57 -12.89 -6.15
C MET A 29 -8.76 -12.63 -4.65
N ARG A 30 -9.53 -13.50 -3.98
CA ARG A 30 -9.45 -13.61 -2.52
C ARG A 30 -7.98 -13.66 -2.15
N ASN A 31 -7.53 -12.83 -1.21
CA ASN A 31 -6.13 -12.83 -0.79
C ASN A 31 -5.83 -14.23 -0.23
N LYS A 32 -5.27 -15.12 -1.06
CA LYS A 32 -4.90 -16.49 -0.70
C LYS A 32 -3.50 -16.51 -0.08
N LEU A 33 -3.13 -15.40 0.55
CA LEU A 33 -1.89 -15.29 1.28
C LEU A 33 -2.07 -16.02 2.61
N PRO A 34 -1.03 -16.70 3.12
CA PRO A 34 -1.07 -17.26 4.45
C PRO A 34 -1.37 -16.17 5.49
N ASN A 35 -1.90 -16.57 6.65
CA ASN A 35 -2.02 -15.72 7.84
C ASN A 35 -2.81 -14.41 7.66
N ASN A 36 -3.76 -14.35 6.72
CA ASN A 36 -4.58 -13.15 6.45
C ASN A 36 -3.76 -11.90 6.14
N GLU A 37 -2.61 -12.07 5.51
CA GLU A 37 -1.75 -10.98 5.10
C GLU A 37 -2.44 -10.04 4.11
N MET A 38 -1.93 -8.82 4.04
CA MET A 38 -2.43 -7.75 3.19
C MET A 38 -1.26 -7.11 2.44
N ILE A 39 -1.54 -6.64 1.22
CA ILE A 39 -0.59 -5.84 0.45
C ILE A 39 -1.13 -4.41 0.41
N GLY A 40 -0.25 -3.45 0.60
CA GLY A 40 -0.59 -2.04 0.59
C GLY A 40 0.63 -1.18 0.32
N TYR A 41 0.43 0.13 0.33
CA TYR A 41 1.52 1.10 0.16
C TYR A 41 1.67 1.95 1.41
N VAL A 42 2.91 2.39 1.68
CA VAL A 42 3.22 3.20 2.85
C VAL A 42 2.76 4.64 2.63
N ILE A 43 1.90 5.12 3.54
CA ILE A 43 1.40 6.51 3.54
C ILE A 43 2.12 7.40 4.54
N ASN A 44 2.77 6.83 5.56
CA ASN A 44 3.53 7.59 6.55
C ASN A 44 4.58 6.69 7.21
N ASP A 45 5.83 7.14 7.22
CA ASP A 45 7.01 6.50 7.82
C ASP A 45 7.66 7.36 8.93
N LYS A 46 7.05 8.49 9.30
CA LYS A 46 7.63 9.45 10.26
C LYS A 46 7.73 8.97 11.70
N HIS A 47 7.19 7.79 12.01
CA HIS A 47 7.10 7.29 13.37
C HIS A 47 8.18 6.25 13.63
N PRO A 48 8.79 6.23 14.84
CA PRO A 48 9.84 5.27 15.14
C PRO A 48 9.29 3.85 15.11
N LYS A 49 10.01 2.97 14.40
CA LYS A 49 9.70 1.55 14.24
C LYS A 49 8.25 1.26 13.80
N SER A 50 7.66 2.17 13.03
CA SER A 50 6.23 2.11 12.72
C SER A 50 5.88 2.82 11.43
N ILE A 51 5.12 2.11 10.62
CA ILE A 51 4.64 2.61 9.34
C ILE A 51 3.12 2.59 9.33
N ARG A 52 2.54 3.57 8.64
CA ARG A 52 1.11 3.58 8.33
C ARG A 52 0.94 3.15 6.89
N VAL A 53 0.12 2.12 6.69
CA VAL A 53 -0.05 1.46 5.39
C VAL A 53 -1.51 1.59 4.96
N ALA A 54 -1.73 1.94 3.70
CA ALA A 54 -3.04 1.92 3.06
C ALA A 54 -3.17 0.64 2.24
N CYS A 55 -4.11 -0.21 2.62
CA CYS A 55 -4.39 -1.46 1.93
C CYS A 55 -5.75 -1.37 1.25
N ASP A 56 -5.79 -1.65 -0.05
CA ASP A 56 -7.04 -1.74 -0.78
C ASP A 56 -7.74 -3.07 -0.48
N ARG A 57 -9.04 -3.00 -0.21
CA ARG A 57 -9.92 -4.15 -0.07
C ARG A 57 -11.14 -3.98 -0.96
N PHE A 58 -11.73 -5.10 -1.31
CA PHE A 58 -12.93 -5.16 -2.13
C PHE A 58 -14.08 -5.76 -1.32
N MET A 59 -15.25 -5.15 -1.40
CA MET A 59 -16.49 -5.64 -0.78
C MET A 59 -17.58 -5.66 -1.83
N TYR A 60 -18.27 -6.79 -1.92
CA TYR A 60 -19.45 -6.92 -2.76
C TYR A 60 -20.66 -6.31 -2.05
N VAL A 61 -21.31 -5.33 -2.67
CA VAL A 61 -22.52 -4.69 -2.13
C VAL A 61 -23.74 -5.31 -2.79
N MET A 62 -24.50 -6.09 -2.02
CA MET A 62 -25.67 -6.85 -2.51
C MET A 62 -26.69 -5.97 -3.24
N ARG A 63 -27.02 -4.80 -2.68
CA ARG A 63 -27.99 -3.85 -3.25
C ARG A 63 -27.67 -3.47 -4.69
N TYR A 64 -26.39 -3.25 -4.99
CA TYR A 64 -25.94 -2.79 -6.30
C TYR A 64 -25.38 -3.91 -7.18
N LYS A 65 -25.27 -5.13 -6.65
CA LYS A 65 -24.63 -6.29 -7.29
C LYS A 65 -23.26 -5.96 -7.90
N LYS A 66 -22.52 -5.07 -7.22
CA LYS A 66 -21.23 -4.53 -7.68
C LYS A 66 -20.20 -4.60 -6.56
N THR A 67 -18.95 -4.83 -6.95
CA THR A 67 -17.81 -4.84 -6.04
C THR A 67 -17.26 -3.43 -5.89
N PHE A 68 -17.21 -2.93 -4.66
CA PHE A 68 -16.65 -1.63 -4.32
C PHE A 68 -15.27 -1.77 -3.72
N ARG A 69 -14.37 -0.85 -4.09
CA ARG A 69 -13.06 -0.71 -3.46
C ARG A 69 -13.17 0.22 -2.25
N TYR A 70 -12.61 -0.20 -1.14
CA TYR A 70 -12.41 0.63 0.04
C TYR A 70 -10.97 0.48 0.53
N THR A 71 -10.47 1.53 1.18
CA THR A 71 -9.10 1.56 1.66
C THR A 71 -9.09 1.41 3.18
N LYS A 72 -8.42 0.38 3.68
CA LYS A 72 -8.16 0.17 5.11
C LYS A 72 -6.79 0.77 5.43
N LYS A 73 -6.74 1.69 6.39
CA LYS A 73 -5.48 2.24 6.90
C LYS A 73 -5.11 1.52 8.20
N VAL A 74 -3.91 0.96 8.26
CA VAL A 74 -3.42 0.21 9.42
C VAL A 74 -2.03 0.67 9.82
N TRP A 75 -1.69 0.43 11.08
CA TRP A 75 -0.33 0.63 11.58
C TRP A 75 0.38 -0.71 11.63
N ALA A 76 1.52 -0.78 10.98
CA ALA A 76 2.41 -1.94 11.02
C ALA A 76 3.67 -1.61 11.79
N HIS A 77 4.14 -2.57 12.58
CA HIS A 77 5.45 -2.53 13.21
C HIS A 77 6.52 -2.90 12.20
N ASP A 78 7.56 -2.08 12.14
CA ASP A 78 8.75 -2.28 11.32
C ASP A 78 9.95 -2.07 12.23
N GLU A 79 10.65 -3.14 12.61
CA GLU A 79 11.73 -3.07 13.59
C GLU A 79 12.96 -2.34 13.04
N GLU A 80 13.30 -2.60 11.78
CA GLU A 80 14.48 -2.06 11.10
C GLU A 80 14.21 -0.72 10.41
N SER A 81 12.94 -0.30 10.35
CA SER A 81 12.51 0.92 9.63
C SER A 81 12.98 0.89 8.16
N GLU A 82 12.84 -0.29 7.54
CA GLU A 82 13.28 -0.55 6.17
C GLU A 82 12.36 0.14 5.14
N ALA A 83 11.05 0.17 5.43
CA ALA A 83 10.05 0.68 4.52
C ALA A 83 9.94 2.21 4.60
N ARG A 84 9.91 2.87 3.44
CA ARG A 84 9.73 4.32 3.34
C ARG A 84 8.42 4.69 2.65
N LEU A 85 8.09 5.97 2.70
CA LEU A 85 6.95 6.54 2.01
C LEU A 85 6.91 6.15 0.53
N GLY A 86 5.75 5.65 0.07
CA GLY A 86 5.55 5.21 -1.31
C GLY A 86 5.83 3.73 -1.57
N ASP A 87 6.61 3.06 -0.73
CA ASP A 87 6.96 1.66 -0.92
C ASP A 87 5.72 0.74 -0.87
N VAL A 88 5.72 -0.31 -1.68
CA VAL A 88 4.71 -1.37 -1.64
C VAL A 88 5.16 -2.46 -0.68
N VAL A 89 4.34 -2.72 0.33
CA VAL A 89 4.67 -3.59 1.44
C VAL A 89 3.64 -4.70 1.62
N ARG A 90 4.13 -5.85 2.07
CA ARG A 90 3.33 -6.96 2.56
C ARG A 90 3.32 -6.92 4.08
N ILE A 91 2.12 -6.89 4.65
CA ILE A 91 1.90 -6.81 6.10
C ILE A 91 1.06 -7.99 6.58
N GLN A 92 1.32 -8.44 7.80
CA GLN A 92 0.59 -9.53 8.44
C GLN A 92 -0.11 -9.03 9.70
N PRO A 93 -1.38 -9.41 9.95
CA PRO A 93 -2.01 -9.19 11.23
C PRO A 93 -1.33 -10.03 12.32
N LEU A 94 -0.99 -9.40 13.43
CA LEU A 94 -0.55 -10.10 14.64
C LEU A 94 -1.76 -10.53 15.47
N GLY A 95 -1.63 -11.64 16.18
CA GLY A 95 -2.64 -12.09 17.15
C GLY A 95 -2.68 -11.25 18.43
N TYR A 96 -1.68 -10.41 18.64
CA TYR A 96 -1.57 -9.49 19.77
C TYR A 96 -1.23 -8.07 19.29
N ARG A 97 -1.26 -7.13 20.22
CA ARG A 97 -1.06 -5.71 19.97
C ARG A 97 0.31 -5.25 20.51
N ILE A 98 1.17 -4.70 19.66
CA ILE A 98 2.48 -4.13 20.07
C ILE A 98 2.31 -2.74 20.69
N GLY A 99 1.28 -2.01 20.28
CA GLY A 99 0.90 -0.71 20.84
C GLY A 99 -0.52 -0.35 20.41
N PRO A 100 -1.15 0.72 20.93
CA PRO A 100 -2.60 0.99 20.82
C PRO A 100 -3.22 0.81 19.42
N TRP A 101 -2.45 1.04 18.36
CA TRP A 101 -2.94 0.90 16.98
C TRP A 101 -2.16 -0.13 16.15
N LYS A 102 -1.06 -0.68 16.71
CA LYS A 102 -0.10 -1.56 16.03
C LYS A 102 -0.51 -3.02 16.22
N ASN A 103 -1.39 -3.50 15.35
CA ASN A 103 -1.84 -4.89 15.30
C ASN A 103 -1.31 -5.62 14.05
N TYR A 104 -0.39 -5.01 13.31
CA TYR A 104 0.22 -5.58 12.11
C TYR A 104 1.74 -5.51 12.22
N VAL A 105 2.42 -6.39 11.50
CA VAL A 105 3.87 -6.38 11.32
C VAL A 105 4.22 -6.33 9.83
N LEU A 106 5.31 -5.65 9.50
CA LEU A 106 5.92 -5.68 8.18
C LEU A 106 6.52 -7.06 7.94
N VAL A 107 6.12 -7.73 6.86
CA VAL A 107 6.66 -9.04 6.47
C VAL A 107 7.78 -8.86 5.46
N ARG A 108 7.53 -8.03 4.44
CA ARG A 108 8.48 -7.80 3.34
C ARG A 108 8.12 -6.53 2.57
N VAL A 109 9.13 -5.79 2.13
CA VAL A 109 8.99 -4.76 1.10
C VAL A 109 8.99 -5.44 -0.28
N LEU A 110 7.89 -5.31 -1.03
CA LEU A 110 7.72 -5.92 -2.34
C LEU A 110 8.30 -5.05 -3.46
N HIS A 111 8.11 -3.75 -3.36
CA HIS A 111 8.62 -2.77 -4.30
C HIS A 111 9.09 -1.54 -3.53
N LYS A 112 10.35 -1.17 -3.76
CA LYS A 112 10.90 0.09 -3.28
C LYS A 112 10.69 1.13 -4.35
N GLU A 113 10.04 2.23 -4.01
CA GLU A 113 9.90 3.35 -4.93
C GLU A 113 11.31 3.92 -5.22
N PRO A 114 11.67 4.17 -6.48
CA PRO A 114 12.95 4.78 -6.82
C PRO A 114 13.08 6.15 -6.14
N ARG A 115 14.27 6.42 -5.60
CA ARG A 115 14.59 7.65 -4.88
C ARG A 115 15.65 8.38 -5.69
N ASP A 116 15.33 9.60 -6.12
CA ASP A 116 16.29 10.55 -6.70
C ASP A 116 17.06 11.29 -5.59
#